data_AF-A0A959LB90-F1
#
_entry.id   AF-A0A959LB90-F1
#
_cell.length_a   1.000
_cell.length_b   1.000
_cell.length_c   1.000
_cell.angle_alpha   90.00
_cell.angle_beta   90.00
_cell.angle_gamma   90.00
#
_symmetry.space_group_name_H-M   'P 1'
#
loop_
_entity.id
_entity.type
_entity.pdbx_description
1 polymer ?
#
loop_
_entity_poly.entity_id
_entity_poly.type
_entity_poly.pdbx_seq_one_letter_code
_entity_poly.pdbx_strand_id
1 'polypeptide(L)'
;DVYIPNSDIIKKAVYNYTEDHYYRIDFVISVDNKYDLETLESKVLKTVLATRGVVHNDTHETFVALESITDTVVNMKAYIWMDTTEYRTHAHEIKSEVIANVKSMMEKDGKNPIIA
;
A
#
# COMPACT_ATOMS: atom_id res chain seq x y z
N ASP A 1 1.03 -8.84 33.27
CA ASP A 1 -0.12 -7.98 32.94
C ASP A 1 0.18 -7.14 31.72
N VAL A 2 -0.55 -7.37 30.63
CA VAL A 2 -0.41 -6.62 29.37
C VAL A 2 -1.70 -5.83 29.19
N TYR A 3 -1.59 -4.51 29.32
CA TYR A 3 -2.67 -3.55 29.19
C TYR A 3 -2.55 -2.86 27.83
N ILE A 4 -3.53 -3.06 26.95
CA ILE A 4 -3.67 -2.34 25.67
C ILE A 4 -4.91 -1.44 25.80
N PRO A 5 -4.78 -0.11 25.91
CA PRO A 5 -5.94 0.76 25.99
C PRO A 5 -6.54 1.02 24.60
N ASN A 6 -7.83 0.67 24.52
CA ASN A 6 -8.96 1.19 23.75
C ASN A 6 -8.77 1.81 22.35
N SER A 7 -9.50 1.14 21.44
CA SER A 7 -10.34 1.75 20.38
C SER A 7 -9.63 2.27 19.13
N ASP A 8 -9.25 1.34 18.26
CA ASP A 8 -9.58 1.50 16.83
C ASP A 8 -9.77 0.14 16.17
N ILE A 9 -10.99 -0.38 16.33
CA ILE A 9 -11.52 -1.47 15.54
C ILE A 9 -11.83 -0.89 14.16
N ILE A 10 -10.91 -1.03 13.20
CA ILE A 10 -11.23 -0.87 11.77
C ILE A 10 -10.71 -2.07 10.99
N LYS A 11 -11.64 -3.04 10.86
CA LYS A 11 -11.78 -4.02 9.78
C LYS A 11 -10.57 -4.92 9.51
N LYS A 12 -10.32 -5.89 10.40
CA LYS A 12 -9.90 -7.22 9.94
C LYS A 12 -11.00 -7.77 9.05
N ALA A 13 -10.89 -7.51 7.75
CA ALA A 13 -11.77 -8.13 6.80
C ALA A 13 -11.41 -9.62 6.78
N VAL A 14 -12.25 -10.42 7.42
CA VAL A 14 -12.22 -11.87 7.33
C VAL A 14 -12.67 -12.20 5.90
N TYR A 15 -11.74 -12.18 4.96
CA TYR A 15 -12.02 -12.66 3.61
C TYR A 15 -11.80 -14.17 3.57
N ASN A 16 -12.78 -14.84 2.98
CA ASN A 16 -12.87 -16.28 2.84
C ASN A 16 -11.65 -16.80 2.08
N TYR A 17 -10.89 -17.71 2.66
CA TYR A 17 -9.68 -18.30 2.07
C TYR A 17 -10.02 -19.50 1.17
N THR A 18 -10.94 -19.33 0.23
CA THR A 18 -11.36 -20.41 -0.66
C THR A 18 -11.58 -19.88 -2.07
N GLU A 19 -10.70 -20.32 -2.98
CA GLU A 19 -10.82 -20.38 -4.45
C GLU A 19 -10.32 -19.28 -5.39
N ASP A 20 -9.86 -18.10 -4.94
CA ASP A 20 -9.20 -17.16 -5.86
C ASP A 20 -7.73 -16.95 -5.51
N HIS A 21 -6.85 -17.12 -6.49
CA HIS A 21 -5.39 -17.06 -6.35
C HIS A 21 -4.85 -15.66 -6.08
N TYR A 22 -5.74 -14.71 -5.75
CA TYR A 22 -5.44 -13.30 -5.57
C TYR A 22 -5.43 -12.93 -4.09
N TYR A 23 -4.38 -12.22 -3.68
CA TYR A 23 -4.21 -11.75 -2.31
C TYR A 23 -4.16 -10.23 -2.29
N ARG A 24 -5.00 -9.60 -1.47
CA ARG A 24 -4.96 -8.16 -1.26
C ARG A 24 -4.10 -7.79 -0.06
N ILE A 25 -3.17 -6.87 -0.26
CA ILE A 25 -2.39 -6.24 0.79
C ILE A 25 -2.65 -4.74 0.85
N ASP A 26 -2.31 -4.17 2.00
CA ASP A 26 -2.24 -2.74 2.19
C ASP A 26 -0.98 -2.34 2.97
N PHE A 27 -0.58 -1.08 2.77
CA PHE A 27 0.43 -0.37 3.55
C PHE A 27 0.17 1.14 3.52
N VAL A 28 0.71 1.84 4.51
CA VAL A 28 0.54 3.29 4.67
C VAL A 28 1.82 4.00 4.28
N ILE A 29 1.66 5.10 3.56
CA ILE A 29 2.71 5.99 3.11
C ILE A 29 2.46 7.36 3.72
N SER A 30 3.37 7.76 4.61
CA SER A 30 3.35 9.06 5.26
C SER A 30 4.38 9.98 4.61
N VAL A 31 3.94 11.15 4.18
CA VAL A 31 4.78 12.18 3.53
C VAL A 31 4.48 13.56 4.09
N ASP A 32 5.40 14.50 3.90
CA ASP A 32 5.19 15.90 4.28
C ASP A 32 4.03 16.53 3.47
N ASN A 33 3.11 17.22 4.15
CA ASN A 33 1.92 17.85 3.55
C ASN A 33 2.26 18.98 2.55
N LYS A 34 3.51 19.45 2.50
CA LYS A 34 3.94 20.46 1.53
C LYS A 34 3.99 19.97 0.07
N TYR A 35 3.86 18.67 -0.17
CA TYR A 35 3.92 18.09 -1.52
C TYR A 35 2.54 18.05 -2.18
N ASP A 36 2.52 18.13 -3.51
CA ASP A 36 1.30 17.97 -4.29
C ASP A 36 0.78 16.53 -4.21
N LEU A 37 -0.36 16.36 -3.55
CA LEU A 37 -0.98 15.07 -3.25
C LEU A 37 -1.46 14.36 -4.51
N GLU A 38 -2.05 15.08 -5.47
CA GLU A 38 -2.59 14.49 -6.69
C GLU A 38 -1.47 13.90 -7.56
N THR A 39 -0.39 14.66 -7.73
CA THR A 39 0.81 14.17 -8.42
C THR A 39 1.44 12.98 -7.69
N LEU A 40 1.45 13.00 -6.36
CA LEU A 40 2.06 11.94 -5.57
C LEU A 40 1.25 10.65 -5.62
N GLU A 41 -0.07 10.73 -5.48
CA GLU A 41 -0.99 9.59 -5.58
C GLU A 41 -0.85 8.90 -6.94
N SER A 42 -0.88 9.67 -8.03
CA SER A 42 -0.69 9.14 -9.39
C SER A 42 0.67 8.47 -9.58
N LYS A 43 1.74 9.06 -9.02
CA LYS A 43 3.10 8.48 -9.08
C LYS A 43 3.22 7.21 -8.27
N VAL A 44 2.67 7.17 -7.06
CA VAL A 44 2.66 5.98 -6.21
C VAL A 44 1.90 4.87 -6.91
N LEU A 45 0.68 5.13 -7.39
CA LEU A 45 -0.13 4.15 -8.10
C LEU A 45 0.62 3.59 -9.32
N LYS A 46 1.21 4.45 -10.15
CA LYS A 46 2.01 4.00 -11.31
C LYS A 46 3.19 3.12 -10.90
N THR A 47 3.87 3.46 -9.80
CA THR A 47 5.03 2.70 -9.30
C THR A 47 4.60 1.33 -8.76
N VAL A 48 3.47 1.29 -8.05
CA VAL A 48 2.86 0.05 -7.57
C VAL A 48 2.48 -0.85 -8.74
N LEU A 49 1.73 -0.32 -9.72
CA LEU A 49 1.27 -1.07 -10.90
C LEU A 49 2.41 -1.56 -11.80
N ALA A 50 3.57 -0.88 -11.78
CA ALA A 50 4.75 -1.30 -12.52
C ALA A 50 5.51 -2.47 -11.86
N THR A 51 5.19 -2.81 -10.60
CA THR A 51 5.85 -3.90 -9.89
C THR A 51 5.29 -5.26 -10.35
N ARG A 52 6.18 -6.22 -10.63
CA ARG A 52 5.75 -7.54 -11.10
C ARG A 52 4.92 -8.25 -10.04
N GLY A 53 3.86 -8.92 -10.47
CA GLY A 53 2.96 -9.67 -9.57
C GLY A 53 1.84 -8.83 -8.97
N VAL A 54 1.85 -7.51 -9.16
CA VAL A 54 0.70 -6.65 -8.88
C VAL A 54 -0.36 -6.82 -9.96
N VAL A 55 -1.61 -6.96 -9.53
CA VAL A 55 -2.78 -7.18 -10.37
C VAL A 55 -3.65 -5.93 -10.39
N HIS A 56 -4.07 -5.54 -11.58
CA HIS A 56 -5.05 -4.49 -11.80
C HIS A 56 -5.90 -4.88 -13.03
N ASN A 57 -7.14 -5.28 -12.79
CA ASN A 57 -8.10 -5.68 -13.83
C ASN A 57 -9.53 -5.32 -13.40
N ASP A 58 -10.52 -5.64 -14.24
CA ASP A 58 -11.93 -5.29 -14.02
C ASP A 58 -12.53 -5.80 -12.69
N THR A 59 -11.94 -6.85 -12.09
CA THR A 59 -12.41 -7.44 -10.83
C THR A 59 -11.49 -7.15 -9.64
N HIS A 60 -10.22 -6.85 -9.90
CA HIS A 60 -9.17 -6.62 -8.90
C HIS A 60 -8.58 -5.23 -9.09
N GLU A 61 -9.20 -4.24 -8.47
CA GLU A 61 -8.75 -2.85 -8.55
C GLU A 61 -7.68 -2.55 -7.50
N THR A 62 -6.47 -2.28 -7.96
CA THR A 62 -5.39 -1.69 -7.15
C THR A 62 -5.50 -0.16 -7.20
N PHE A 63 -5.56 0.48 -6.04
CA PHE A 63 -5.75 1.93 -5.91
C PHE A 63 -5.02 2.49 -4.69
N VAL A 64 -4.81 3.81 -4.67
CA VAL A 64 -4.27 4.55 -3.54
C VAL A 64 -5.36 5.49 -3.05
N ALA A 65 -5.53 5.62 -1.73
CA ALA A 65 -6.49 6.51 -1.14
C ALA A 65 -5.84 7.36 -0.05
N LEU A 66 -6.31 8.59 0.09
CA LEU A 66 -5.97 9.44 1.23
C LEU A 66 -6.59 8.86 2.51
N GLU A 67 -5.77 8.59 3.52
CA GLU A 67 -6.22 8.03 4.80
C GLU A 67 -6.43 9.13 5.84
N SER A 68 -5.44 10.02 6.01
CA SER A 68 -5.55 11.15 6.93
C SER A 68 -4.60 12.28 6.56
N ILE A 69 -4.96 13.50 6.97
CA ILE A 69 -4.15 14.70 6.81
C ILE A 69 -3.96 15.31 8.20
N THR A 70 -2.72 15.71 8.49
CA THR A 70 -2.34 16.54 9.63
C THR A 70 -1.66 17.82 9.12
N ASP A 71 -1.33 18.75 10.03
CA ASP A 71 -0.70 20.02 9.65
C ASP A 71 0.65 19.83 8.93
N THR A 72 1.36 18.75 9.22
CA THR A 72 2.72 18.50 8.70
C THR A 72 2.85 17.24 7.85
N VAL A 73 1.93 16.28 8.00
CA VAL A 73 2.04 14.96 7.38
C VAL A 73 0.72 14.56 6.75
N VAL A 74 0.79 13.97 5.56
CA VAL A 74 -0.30 13.30 4.87
C VAL A 74 -0.03 11.81 4.81
N ASN A 75 -1.03 11.02 5.17
CA ASN A 75 -1.02 9.57 5.12
C ASN A 75 -1.90 9.10 3.97
N MET A 76 -1.31 8.31 3.08
CA MET A 76 -2.00 7.63 1.99
C MET A 76 -1.91 6.13 2.21
N LYS A 77 -2.97 5.42 1.87
CA LYS A 77 -3.05 3.98 1.97
C LYS A 77 -3.14 3.37 0.58
N ALA A 78 -2.18 2.50 0.26
CA ALA A 78 -2.19 1.76 -1.00
C ALA A 78 -2.87 0.41 -0.80
N TYR A 79 -3.87 0.10 -1.61
CA TYR A 79 -4.55 -1.19 -1.65
C TYR A 79 -4.16 -1.93 -2.93
N ILE A 80 -3.55 -3.09 -2.77
CA ILE A 80 -2.85 -3.77 -3.87
C ILE A 80 -3.31 -5.20 -3.93
N TRP A 81 -3.73 -5.62 -5.11
CA TRP A 81 -3.95 -7.02 -5.43
C TRP A 81 -2.67 -7.65 -5.96
N MET A 82 -2.38 -8.87 -5.54
CA MET A 82 -1.24 -9.64 -6.00
C MET A 82 -1.71 -11.03 -6.44
N ASP A 83 -1.13 -11.53 -7.53
CA ASP A 83 -1.32 -12.91 -7.96
C ASP A 83 -0.37 -13.81 -7.16
N THR A 84 -0.91 -14.79 -6.44
CA THR A 84 -0.17 -15.73 -5.59
C THR A 84 -0.18 -17.16 -6.12
N THR A 85 -0.54 -17.35 -7.41
CA THR A 85 -0.51 -18.64 -8.11
C THR A 85 0.81 -19.41 -7.92
N GLU A 86 1.95 -18.72 -7.79
CA GLU A 86 3.28 -19.34 -7.65
C GLU A 86 3.88 -19.28 -6.22
N TYR A 87 3.17 -19.74 -5.20
CA TYR A 87 3.61 -19.87 -3.80
C TYR A 87 3.38 -18.64 -2.90
N ARG A 88 2.76 -18.89 -1.74
CA ARG A 88 2.47 -17.91 -0.67
C ARG A 88 3.68 -17.10 -0.19
N THR A 89 4.91 -17.61 -0.36
CA THR A 89 6.15 -16.90 0.01
C THR A 89 6.40 -15.66 -0.87
N HIS A 90 5.98 -15.68 -2.14
CA HIS A 90 6.14 -14.56 -3.07
C HIS A 90 5.34 -13.31 -2.67
N ALA A 91 4.22 -13.46 -1.96
CA ALA A 91 3.40 -12.30 -1.56
C ALA A 91 4.18 -11.31 -0.66
N HIS A 92 5.06 -11.83 0.21
CA HIS A 92 5.92 -10.99 1.05
C HIS A 92 7.04 -10.34 0.24
N GLU A 93 7.57 -11.03 -0.75
CA GLU A 93 8.61 -10.51 -1.65
C GLU A 93 8.06 -9.41 -2.55
N ILE A 94 6.89 -9.60 -3.16
CA ILE A 94 6.19 -8.58 -3.95
C ILE A 94 5.88 -7.36 -3.07
N LYS A 95 5.36 -7.56 -1.85
CA LYS A 95 5.16 -6.45 -0.90
C LYS A 95 6.46 -5.68 -0.65
N SER A 96 7.57 -6.39 -0.41
CA SER A 96 8.87 -5.78 -0.16
C SER A 96 9.38 -5.01 -1.38
N GLU A 97 9.22 -5.57 -2.59
CA GLU A 97 9.60 -4.95 -3.85
C GLU A 97 8.78 -3.68 -4.12
N VAL A 98 7.45 -3.73 -3.92
CA VAL A 98 6.58 -2.56 -4.06
C VAL A 98 7.04 -1.44 -3.11
N ILE A 99 7.27 -1.76 -1.84
CA ILE A 99 7.71 -0.77 -0.84
C ILE A 99 9.07 -0.17 -1.24
N ALA A 100 10.01 -1.00 -1.69
CA ALA A 100 11.33 -0.56 -2.14
C ALA A 100 11.23 0.36 -3.37
N ASN A 101 10.38 0.03 -4.33
CA ASN A 101 10.14 0.82 -5.54
C ASN A 101 9.51 2.18 -5.22
N VAL A 102 8.48 2.20 -4.36
CA VAL A 102 7.83 3.44 -3.92
C VAL A 102 8.81 4.33 -3.16
N LYS A 103 9.59 3.76 -2.23
CA LYS A 103 10.64 4.48 -1.51
C LYS A 103 11.67 5.08 -2.47
N SER A 104 12.20 4.27 -3.38
CA SER A 104 13.23 4.71 -4.35
C SER A 104 12.72 5.79 -5.30
N MET A 105 11.44 5.72 -5.70
CA MET A 105 10.79 6.77 -6.47
C MET A 105 10.74 8.07 -5.67
N MET A 106 10.22 8.04 -4.44
CA MET A 106 10.11 9.22 -3.61
C MET A 106 11.47 9.87 -3.31
N GLU A 107 12.51 9.08 -3.05
CA GLU A 107 13.88 9.59 -2.84
C GLU A 107 14.45 10.29 -4.09
N LYS A 108 14.23 9.73 -5.30
CA LYS A 108 14.61 10.39 -6.57
C LYS A 108 13.88 11.71 -6.79
N ASP A 109 12.65 11.78 -6.30
CA ASP A 109 11.80 12.96 -6.32
C ASP A 109 12.16 13.99 -5.21
N GLY A 110 13.21 13.73 -4.43
CA GLY A 110 13.67 14.58 -3.31
C GLY A 110 12.78 14.50 -2.06
N LYS A 111 11.92 13.48 -1.96
CA LYS A 111 10.97 13.27 -0.86
C LYS A 111 11.48 12.16 0.06
N ASN A 112 11.33 12.34 1.37
CA ASN A 112 11.69 11.34 2.38
C ASN A 112 10.40 10.77 3.01
N PRO A 113 9.89 9.64 2.50
CA PRO A 113 8.67 9.04 3.03
C PRO A 113 8.94 8.18 4.28
N ILE A 114 7.93 8.09 5.14
CA ILE A 114 7.84 7.05 6.17
C ILE A 114 6.80 6.04 5.69
N ILE A 115 7.17 4.75 5.62
CA ILE A 115 6.29 3.68 5.13
C ILE A 115 6.05 2.71 6.29
N ALA A 116 4.79 2.40 6.60
CA ALA A 116 4.37 1.55 7.72
C ALA A 116 3.39 0.45 7.28
#